data_AF-A0ABD6AM57-F1
#
_entry.id   AF-A0ABD6AM57-F1
#
_cell.length_a   1.000
_cell.length_b   1.000
_cell.length_c   1.000
_cell.angle_alpha   90.00
_cell.angle_beta   90.00
_cell.angle_gamma   90.00
#
_symmetry.space_group_name_H-M   'P 1'
#
loop_
_entity.id
_entity.type
_entity.pdbx_description
1 polymer ?
#
loop_
_entity_poly.entity_id
_entity_poly.type
_entity_poly.pdbx_seq_one_letter_code
_entity_poly.pdbx_strand_id
1 'polypeptide(L)' 'MVSRENAVIGTCITLTVALALAVESLNLAYPEWVPLALFIGGGVVVPLAVNEALDRQEAA' A
#
# COMPACT_ATOMS: atom_id res chain seq x y z
N MET A 1 6.40 -22.47 4.17
CA MET A 1 6.68 -22.17 2.75
C MET A 1 6.09 -20.79 2.49
N VAL A 2 6.86 -19.72 2.68
CA VAL A 2 6.34 -18.37 2.42
C VAL A 2 6.35 -18.22 0.90
N SER A 3 5.18 -18.29 0.28
CA SER A 3 5.03 -18.00 -1.16
C SER A 3 5.50 -16.56 -1.39
N ARG A 4 6.16 -16.31 -2.53
CA ARG A 4 6.60 -14.97 -2.94
C ARG A 4 5.45 -13.95 -2.86
N GLU A 5 4.23 -14.38 -3.17
CA GLU A 5 2.98 -13.62 -2.97
C GLU A 5 2.75 -13.20 -1.51
N ASN A 6 2.94 -14.08 -0.53
CA ASN A 6 2.73 -13.77 0.88
C ASN A 6 3.74 -12.73 1.40
N ALA A 7 4.95 -12.71 0.82
CA ALA A 7 5.95 -11.69 1.14
C ALA A 7 5.54 -10.32 0.57
N VAL A 8 5.10 -10.27 -0.69
CA VAL A 8 4.63 -9.02 -1.34
C VAL A 8 3.42 -8.44 -0.63
N ILE A 9 2.42 -9.28 -0.30
CA ILE A 9 1.22 -8.89 0.44
C ILE A 9 1.63 -8.39 1.84
N GLY A 10 2.53 -9.10 2.53
CA GLY A 10 3.03 -8.70 3.85
C GLY A 10 3.76 -7.34 3.83
N THR A 11 4.57 -7.09 2.82
CA THR A 11 5.26 -5.80 2.62
C THR A 11 4.27 -4.68 2.31
N CYS A 12 3.26 -4.92 1.48
CA CYS A 12 2.23 -3.91 1.20
C CYS A 12 1.38 -3.55 2.42
N ILE A 13 1.00 -4.55 3.23
CA ILE A 13 0.27 -4.32 4.48
C ILE A 13 1.12 -3.48 5.45
N THR A 14 2.39 -3.83 5.64
CA THR A 14 3.30 -3.08 6.53
C THR A 14 3.54 -1.65 6.03
N LEU A 15 3.69 -1.43 4.72
CA LEU A 15 3.81 -0.10 4.12
C LEU A 15 2.54 0.74 4.31
N THR A 16 1.36 0.14 4.14
CA THR A 16 0.07 0.82 4.34
C THR A 16 -0.10 1.26 5.79
N VAL A 17 0.24 0.39 6.75
CA VAL A 17 0.21 0.72 8.18
C VAL A 17 1.21 1.83 8.52
N ALA A 18 2.45 1.75 7.99
CA ALA A 18 3.45 2.79 8.19
C ALA A 18 3.01 4.15 7.62
N LEU A 19 2.38 4.15 6.45
CA LEU A 19 1.85 5.36 5.82
C LEU A 19 0.69 5.95 6.61
N ALA A 20 -0.25 5.12 7.09
CA ALA A 20 -1.35 5.58 7.94
C ALA A 20 -0.83 6.24 9.24
N LEU A 21 0.16 5.62 9.90
CA LEU A 21 0.80 6.18 11.09
C LEU A 21 1.56 7.49 10.80
N ALA A 22 2.22 7.58 9.65
CA ALA A 22 2.90 8.81 9.23
C ALA A 22 1.90 9.95 8.96
N VAL A 23 0.78 9.66 8.30
CA VAL A 23 -0.29 10.63 8.04
C VAL A 23 -0.92 11.12 9.34
N GLU A 24 -1.22 10.22 10.27
CA GLU A 24 -1.72 10.55 11.60
C GLU A 24 -0.72 11.44 12.38
N SER A 25 0.57 11.10 12.32
CA SER A 25 1.64 11.85 13.02
C SER A 25 1.81 13.29 12.51
N LEU A 26 1.41 13.56 11.27
CA LEU A 26 1.54 14.90 10.69
C LEU A 26 0.53 15.91 11.28
N ASN A 27 -0.50 15.45 12.02
CA ASN A 27 -1.51 16.29 12.68
C ASN A 27 -2.06 17.40 11.76
N LEU A 28 -2.29 17.02 10.50
CA LEU A 28 -2.74 17.94 9.46
C LEU A 28 -4.26 17.97 9.48
N ALA A 29 -4.82 19.18 9.58
CA ALA A 29 -6.26 19.42 9.43
C ALA A 29 -6.65 19.21 7.96
N TYR A 30 -6.77 17.95 7.57
CA TYR A 30 -7.13 17.58 6.23
C TYR A 30 -8.66 17.61 6.04
N PRO A 31 -9.13 18.00 4.84
CA PRO A 31 -10.50 17.73 4.43
C PRO A 31 -10.83 16.24 4.58
N GLU A 32 -12.06 15.90 5.01
CA GLU A 32 -12.47 14.52 5.34
C GLU A 32 -12.25 13.50 4.21
N TRP A 33 -12.19 13.94 2.96
CA TRP A 33 -11.96 13.08 1.79
C TRP A 33 -10.49 12.67 1.60
N VAL A 34 -9.53 13.45 2.13
CA VAL A 34 -8.09 13.22 1.92
C VAL A 34 -7.61 11.92 2.59
N PRO A 35 -7.98 11.62 3.86
CA PRO A 35 -7.64 10.33 4.48
C PRO A 35 -8.19 9.14 3.69
N LEU A 36 -9.41 9.25 3.15
CA LEU A 36 -10.02 8.18 2.35
C LEU A 36 -9.26 7.97 1.03
N ALA A 37 -8.89 9.05 0.34
CA ALA A 37 -8.10 8.98 -0.89
C ALA A 37 -6.70 8.39 -0.65
N LEU A 38 -6.04 8.76 0.46
CA LEU A 38 -4.77 8.18 0.87
C LEU A 38 -4.89 6.69 1.21
N PHE A 39 -5.96 6.30 1.90
CA PHE A 39 -6.20 4.90 2.24
C PHE A 39 -6.47 4.05 0.99
N ILE A 40 -7.31 4.52 0.06
CA ILE A 40 -7.59 3.79 -1.19
C ILE A 40 -6.35 3.78 -2.09
N GLY A 41 -5.69 4.91 -2.28
CA GLY A 41 -4.50 5.01 -3.12
C GLY A 41 -3.33 4.19 -2.60
N GLY A 42 -2.96 4.40 -1.33
CA GLY A 42 -1.83 3.73 -0.70
C GLY A 42 -2.11 2.28 -0.29
N GLY A 43 -3.32 2.00 0.20
CA GLY A 43 -3.68 0.69 0.74
C GLY A 43 -4.23 -0.30 -0.27
N VAL A 44 -4.75 0.17 -1.41
CA VAL A 44 -5.37 -0.71 -2.43
C VAL A 44 -4.68 -0.57 -3.78
N VAL A 45 -4.56 0.64 -4.32
CA VAL A 45 -4.07 0.85 -5.68
C VAL A 45 -2.56 0.55 -5.81
N VAL A 46 -1.75 1.06 -4.88
CA VAL A 46 -0.29 0.84 -4.91
C VAL A 46 0.07 -0.65 -4.78
N PRO A 47 -0.50 -1.43 -3.83
CA PRO A 47 -0.27 -2.87 -3.76
C PRO A 47 -0.64 -3.63 -5.02
N LEU A 48 -1.78 -3.30 -5.63
CA LEU A 48 -2.23 -3.94 -6.87
C LEU A 48 -1.23 -3.69 -8.01
N ALA A 49 -0.84 -2.42 -8.18
CA ALA A 49 0.08 -2.01 -9.25
C ALA A 49 1.47 -2.64 -9.09
N VAL A 50 1.97 -2.72 -7.85
CA VAL A 50 3.24 -3.39 -7.54
C VAL A 50 3.17 -4.88 -7.85
N ASN A 51 2.08 -5.55 -7.45
CA ASN A 51 1.90 -6.96 -7.70
C ASN A 51 1.86 -7.27 -9.20
N GLU A 52 1.09 -6.49 -9.96
CA GLU A 52 0.96 -6.64 -11.41
C GLU A 52 2.26 -6.29 -12.18
N ALA A 53 3.07 -5.38 -11.65
CA ALA A 53 4.39 -5.07 -12.22
C ALA A 53 5.38 -6.22 -11.99
N LEU A 54 5.35 -6.86 -10.82
CA LEU A 54 6.19 -8.02 -10.51
C LEU A 54 5.78 -9.23 -11.35
N ASP A 55 4.48 -9.47 -11.51
CA ASP A 55 3.95 -10.57 -12.32
C ASP A 55 4.38 -10.44 -13.79
N ARG A 56 4.35 -9.21 -14.33
CA ARG A 56 4.87 -8.91 -15.68
C ARG A 56 6.38 -9.14 -15.84
N GLN A 57 7.18 -8.98 -14.79
CA GLN A 57 8.62 -9.26 -14.86
C GLN A 57 8.93 -10.76 -14.78
N GLU A 58 8.07 -11.57 -14.15
CA GLU A 58 8.25 -13.03 -14.11
C GLU A 58 7.79 -13.72 -15.40
N ALA A 59 6.88 -13.10 -16.15
CA ALA A 59 6.37 -13.62 -17.42
C ALA A 59 7.25 -13.30 -18.65
N ALA A 60 8.29 -12.47 -18.49
CA ALA A 60 9.21 -12.04 -19.55
C ALA A 60 10.57 -12.75 -19.46
#